data_AF-W4F438-F1
#
_entry.id   AF-W4F438-F1
#
_cell.length_a   1.000
_cell.length_b   1.000
_cell.length_c   1.000
_cell.angle_alpha   90.00
_cell.angle_beta   90.00
_cell.angle_gamma   90.00
#
_symmetry.space_group_name_H-M   'P 1'
#
loop_
_entity.id
_entity.type
_entity.pdbx_description
1 polymer ?
#
loop_
_entity_poly.entity_id
_entity_poly.type
_entity_poly.pdbx_seq_one_letter_code
_entity_poly.pdbx_strand_id
1 'polypeptide(L)'
;MELSGWIFMTIAVFYFPLFVWLSFTYIESTKEPKRRPIYYGFLLSFCIFNILNNTLLKLNSSYGLSIIASFIVLFSVFMLLAVMRDKKVIEEY
;
A
#
# COMPACT_ATOMS: atom_id res chain seq x y z
N MET A 1 22.48 -1.59 -20.34
CA MET A 1 21.09 -1.09 -20.35
C MET A 1 20.44 -1.55 -19.07
N GLU A 2 20.16 -0.61 -18.16
CA GLU A 2 19.70 -0.90 -16.80
C GLU A 2 18.28 -1.48 -16.81
N LEU A 3 18.20 -2.82 -16.86
CA LEU A 3 16.94 -3.57 -16.77
C LEU A 3 16.15 -3.24 -15.48
N SER A 4 16.85 -2.79 -14.43
CA SER A 4 16.27 -2.48 -13.12
C SER A 4 15.29 -1.30 -13.17
N GLY A 5 15.63 -0.20 -13.84
CA GLY A 5 14.80 1.02 -13.85
C GLY A 5 13.44 0.83 -14.55
N TRP A 6 13.41 0.05 -15.62
CA TRP A 6 12.19 -0.23 -16.39
C TRP A 6 11.18 -1.08 -15.61
N ILE A 7 11.65 -2.00 -14.78
CA ILE A 7 10.79 -2.83 -13.93
C ILE A 7 10.05 -1.95 -12.92
N PHE A 8 10.74 -1.01 -12.29
CA PHE A 8 10.11 -0.08 -11.34
C PHE A 8 9.12 0.87 -12.01
N MET A 9 9.43 1.38 -13.20
CA MET A 9 8.46 2.19 -13.97
C MET A 9 7.21 1.38 -14.33
N THR A 10 7.38 0.13 -14.76
CA THR A 10 6.26 -0.76 -15.10
C THR A 10 5.39 -1.01 -13.88
N ILE A 11 6.01 -1.31 -12.72
CA ILE A 11 5.29 -1.46 -11.46
C ILE A 11 4.57 -0.16 -11.12
N ALA A 12 5.21 1.01 -11.18
CA ALA A 12 4.56 2.27 -10.88
C ALA A 12 3.34 2.53 -11.78
N VAL A 13 3.44 2.32 -13.10
CA VAL A 13 2.35 2.61 -14.05
C VAL A 13 1.15 1.67 -13.87
N PHE A 14 1.38 0.38 -13.65
CA PHE A 14 0.29 -0.60 -13.58
C PHE A 14 -0.21 -0.83 -12.15
N TYR A 15 0.69 -0.82 -11.17
CA TYR A 15 0.35 -1.12 -9.78
C TYR A 15 -0.24 0.07 -9.05
N PHE A 16 0.23 1.29 -9.33
CA PHE A 16 -0.24 2.47 -8.61
C PHE A 16 -1.74 2.74 -8.80
N PRO A 17 -2.31 2.67 -10.02
CA PRO A 17 -3.76 2.79 -10.20
C PRO A 17 -4.54 1.71 -9.44
N LEU A 18 -4.05 0.47 -9.43
CA LEU A 18 -4.65 -0.65 -8.69
C LEU A 18 -4.63 -0.38 -7.19
N PHE A 19 -3.52 0.10 -6.65
CA PHE A 19 -3.40 0.46 -5.24
C PHE A 19 -4.38 1.58 -4.83
N VAL A 20 -4.52 2.61 -5.66
CA VAL A 20 -5.44 3.72 -5.44
C VAL A 20 -6.89 3.22 -5.44
N TRP A 21 -7.27 2.44 -6.45
CA TRP A 21 -8.60 1.83 -6.54
C TRP A 21 -8.92 0.98 -5.31
N LEU A 22 -7.98 0.13 -4.89
CA LEU A 22 -8.13 -0.75 -3.75
C LEU A 22 -8.26 0.04 -2.44
N SER A 23 -7.51 1.13 -2.31
CA SER A 23 -7.57 2.03 -1.16
C SER A 23 -8.96 2.65 -1.02
N PHE A 24 -9.52 3.19 -2.10
CA PHE A 24 -10.89 3.73 -2.07
C PHE A 24 -11.91 2.66 -1.70
N THR A 25 -11.84 1.49 -2.32
CA THR A 25 -12.74 0.36 -2.03
C THR A 25 -12.67 -0.06 -0.55
N TYR A 26 -11.47 -0.09 0.03
CA TYR A 26 -11.27 -0.45 1.43
C TYR A 26 -11.84 0.58 2.42
N ILE A 27 -11.67 1.87 2.12
CA ILE A 27 -12.08 3.02 2.96
C ILE A 27 -13.58 3.31 2.84
N GLU A 28 -14.17 3.06 1.67
CA GLU A 28 -15.56 3.34 1.34
C GLU A 28 -16.53 2.31 1.93
N SER A 29 -16.05 1.14 2.40
CA SER A 29 -16.90 0.13 3.03
C SER A 29 -17.70 0.75 4.19
N THR A 30 -18.97 1.04 3.92
CA THR A 30 -19.92 1.68 4.85
C THR A 30 -20.21 0.81 6.07
N LYS A 31 -19.89 -0.49 5.98
CA LYS A 31 -20.09 -1.48 7.04
C LYS A 31 -18.99 -1.43 8.12
N GLU A 32 -17.80 -0.92 7.82
CA GLU A 32 -16.69 -0.89 8.77
C GLU A 32 -15.98 0.48 8.87
N PRO A 33 -16.49 1.40 9.70
CA PRO A 33 -15.88 2.73 9.88
C PRO A 33 -14.46 2.66 10.49
N LYS A 34 -14.07 1.52 11.06
CA LYS A 34 -12.75 1.27 11.66
C LYS A 34 -11.61 1.19 10.62
N ARG A 35 -11.91 1.07 9.33
CA ARG A 35 -10.89 0.93 8.27
C ARG A 35 -10.20 2.23 7.90
N ARG A 36 -10.93 3.34 7.93
CA ARG A 36 -10.42 4.69 7.70
C ARG A 36 -9.23 5.05 8.60
N PRO A 37 -9.32 4.93 9.94
CA PRO A 37 -8.18 5.23 10.80
C PRO A 37 -7.01 4.27 10.60
N ILE A 38 -7.23 3.00 10.25
CA ILE A 38 -6.15 2.05 9.91
C ILE A 38 -5.41 2.52 8.65
N TYR A 39 -6.14 2.92 7.61
CA TYR A 39 -5.55 3.45 6.38
C TYR A 39 -4.75 4.73 6.61
N TYR A 40 -5.29 5.67 7.39
CA TYR A 40 -4.56 6.90 7.74
C TYR A 40 -3.34 6.61 8.62
N GLY A 41 -3.44 5.64 9.55
CA GLY A 41 -2.31 5.17 10.33
C GLY A 41 -1.19 4.61 9.45
N PHE A 42 -1.53 3.79 8.45
CA PHE A 42 -0.57 3.31 7.46
C PHE A 42 0.11 4.45 6.69
N LEU A 43 -0.64 5.42 6.18
CA LEU A 43 -0.07 6.59 5.49
C LEU A 43 0.86 7.39 6.40
N LEU A 44 0.49 7.58 7.66
CA LEU A 44 1.32 8.27 8.64
C LEU A 44 2.62 7.51 8.90
N SER A 45 2.56 6.19 9.13
CA SER A 45 3.74 5.33 9.28
C SER A 45 4.64 5.37 8.05
N PHE A 46 4.06 5.40 6.85
CA PHE A 46 4.79 5.52 5.60
C PHE A 46 5.55 6.84 5.50
N CYS A 47 4.90 7.96 5.81
CA CYS A 47 5.52 9.28 5.85
C CYS A 47 6.66 9.34 6.89
N ILE A 48 6.42 8.84 8.10
CA ILE A 48 7.42 8.80 9.16
C ILE A 48 8.63 7.98 8.72
N PHE A 49 8.41 6.78 8.17
CA PHE A 49 9.50 5.94 7.68
C PHE A 49 10.32 6.65 6.59
N ASN A 50 9.67 7.32 5.65
CA ASN A 50 10.36 8.02 4.57
C ASN A 50 11.20 9.20 5.11
N ILE A 51 10.68 9.95 6.08
CA ILE A 51 11.41 11.03 6.75
C ILE A 51 12.61 10.47 7.52
N LEU A 52 12.41 9.43 8.33
CA LEU A 52 13.48 8.76 9.08
C LEU A 52 14.56 8.20 8.16
N ASN A 53 14.15 7.62 7.03
CA ASN A 53 15.08 7.07 6.05
C ASN A 53 15.98 8.16 5.46
N ASN A 54 15.40 9.28 5.04
CA ASN A 54 16.14 10.38 4.42
C ASN A 54 16.98 11.20 5.40
N THR A 55 16.58 11.27 6.67
CA THR A 55 17.25 12.13 7.68
C THR A 55 18.26 11.37 8.53
N LEU A 56 17.85 10.22 9.09
CA LEU A 56 18.60 9.50 10.13
C LEU A 56 19.32 8.27 9.58
N LEU A 57 18.62 7.42 8.82
CA LEU A 57 19.17 6.13 8.41
C LEU A 57 20.09 6.25 7.18
N LYS A 58 19.84 7.25 6.32
CA LYS A 58 20.58 7.47 5.05
C LYS A 58 20.80 6.17 4.28
N LEU A 59 19.77 5.31 4.24
CA LEU A 59 19.90 4.04 3.53
C LEU A 59 20.17 4.32 2.06
N ASN A 60 20.96 3.44 1.43
CA ASN A 60 21.15 3.49 -0.01
C ASN A 60 19.77 3.48 -0.70
N SER A 61 19.60 4.35 -1.68
CA SER A 61 18.33 4.60 -2.37
C SER A 61 17.68 3.32 -2.89
N SER A 62 18.45 2.33 -3.36
CA SER A 62 17.92 1.03 -3.79
C SER A 62 17.27 0.23 -2.65
N TYR A 63 17.84 0.24 -1.44
CA TYR A 63 17.27 -0.47 -0.30
C TYR A 63 16.04 0.27 0.25
N GLY A 64 16.10 1.60 0.36
CA GLY A 64 14.96 2.41 0.79
C GLY A 64 13.75 2.21 -0.13
N LEU A 65 13.97 2.23 -1.45
CA LEU A 65 12.93 2.00 -2.45
C LEU A 65 12.32 0.59 -2.33
N SER A 66 13.16 -0.43 -2.13
CA SER A 66 12.71 -1.82 -1.99
C SER A 66 11.84 -2.05 -0.75
N ILE A 67 12.19 -1.41 0.39
CA ILE A 67 11.42 -1.48 1.63
C ILE A 67 10.06 -0.79 1.45
N ILE A 68 10.07 0.41 0.84
CA ILE A 68 8.86 1.18 0.53
C ILE A 68 7.91 0.36 -0.37
N ALA A 69 8.43 -0.21 -1.45
CA ALA A 69 7.64 -1.04 -2.35
C ALA A 69 7.05 -2.26 -1.62
N SER A 70 7.83 -2.91 -0.76
CA SER A 70 7.38 -4.05 0.03
C SER A 70 6.23 -3.68 0.98
N PHE A 71 6.30 -2.53 1.66
CA PHE A 71 5.21 -2.04 2.51
C PHE A 71 3.92 -1.82 1.73
N ILE A 72 4.01 -1.19 0.56
CA ILE A 72 2.84 -0.93 -0.28
C ILE A 72 2.21 -2.27 -0.72
N VAL A 73 3.03 -3.23 -1.19
CA VAL A 73 2.53 -4.54 -1.63
C VAL A 73 1.85 -5.29 -0.49
N LEU A 74 2.51 -5.40 0.67
CA LEU A 74 1.94 -6.09 1.84
C LEU A 74 0.62 -5.46 2.29
N PHE A 75 0.57 -4.13 2.37
CA PHE A 75 -0.64 -3.43 2.77
C PHE A 75 -1.77 -3.56 1.75
N SER A 76 -1.43 -3.62 0.46
CA SER A 76 -2.41 -3.90 -0.60
C SER A 76 -3.01 -5.29 -0.45
N VAL A 77 -2.19 -6.32 -0.20
CA VAL A 77 -2.67 -7.68 0.04
C VAL A 77 -3.60 -7.72 1.26
N PHE A 78 -3.22 -7.04 2.34
CA PHE A 78 -4.08 -6.90 3.52
C PHE A 78 -5.44 -6.26 3.20
N MET A 79 -5.46 -5.13 2.49
CA MET A 79 -6.70 -4.46 2.08
C MET A 79 -7.55 -5.37 1.18
N LEU A 80 -6.94 -6.08 0.24
CA LEU A 80 -7.63 -7.02 -0.64
C LEU A 80 -8.32 -8.13 0.17
N LEU A 81 -7.61 -8.75 1.11
CA LEU A 81 -8.16 -9.81 1.96
C LEU A 81 -9.34 -9.32 2.81
N ALA A 82 -9.25 -8.10 3.35
CA ALA A 82 -10.33 -7.48 4.09
C ALA A 82 -11.57 -7.24 3.21
N VAL A 83 -11.37 -6.69 2.00
CA VAL A 83 -12.46 -6.47 1.02
C VAL A 83 -13.08 -7.78 0.57
N MET A 84 -12.29 -8.83 0.33
CA MET A 84 -12.80 -10.15 -0.05
C MET A 84 -13.60 -10.82 1.07
N ARG A 85 -13.14 -10.69 2.32
CA ARG A 85 -13.88 -11.19 3.48
C ARG A 85 -15.25 -10.55 3.59
N ASP A 86 -15.34 -9.23 3.41
CA ASP A 86 -16.63 -8.53 3.46
C ASP A 86 -17.60 -9.01 2.39
N LYS A 87 -17.11 -9.27 1.17
CA LYS A 87 -17.95 -9.76 0.07
C LYS A 87 -18.48 -11.16 0.35
N LYS A 88 -17.66 -12.06 0.91
CA LYS A 88 -18.12 -13.40 1.32
C LYS A 88 -19.20 -13.35 2.40
N VAL A 89 -19.06 -12.44 3.37
CA VAL A 89 -20.09 -12.23 4.40
C VAL A 89 -21.41 -11.72 3.80
N ILE A 90 -21.39 -11.07 2.64
CA ILE A 90 -22.61 -10.60 1.96
C ILE A 90 -23.33 -11.71 1.21
N GLU A 91 -22.62 -12.73 0.70
CA GLU A 91 -23.21 -13.85 -0.04
C GLU A 91 -23.84 -14.93 0.86
N GLU A 92 -23.50 -14.96 2.17
CA GLU A 92 -24.04 -15.93 3.13
C GLU A 92 -25.34 -15.47 3.84
N TYR A 93 -25.87 -14.29 3.52
CA TYR A 93 -27.14 -13.75 4.04
C TYR A 93 -28.16 -13.53 2.91
#